data_AF-A0A1Y2I591-F1
#
_entry.id   AF-A0A1Y2I591-F1
#
_cell.length_a   1.000
_cell.length_b   1.000
_cell.length_c   1.000
_cell.angle_alpha   90.00
_cell.angle_beta   90.00
_cell.angle_gamma   90.00
#
_symmetry.space_group_name_H-M   'P 1'
#
loop_
_entity.id
_entity.type
_entity.pdbx_description
1 polymer ?
#
loop_
_entity_poly.entity_id
_entity_poly.type
_entity_poly.pdbx_seq_one_letter_code
_entity_poly.pdbx_strand_id
1 'polypeptide(L)'
;LVQHAGEHRSLNALALQHGLHGNRADKLYYIGVDVSIWMYQVQNTFSIGHAQAGENPELRTIFFRLSALAKHPIHLIFVADGPSRPSVKRGHKVSAIPHWLTEAVRELVTAFGFRWLEAAGEAEAELCRMNQLGVIDAVMTEDSDALIHGAKVILRSPSFKNRGKDDLFMLRCHTLWRDGLSQGDMILLALLVGSDYDPIGLPRCGMRTALGVLKYGLGISLYAGYRTYDRGYELEDFFSRWRSRLRDVLRSDPRGFIGRLNPSLADSVSDSFPPRHVLDCFVYPHLLPEDSYVAIHPPGLLDIPRLAKLCEIHFSWGNPAQLLTTLRTSLWPAEVARLLLNM
;
A
#
# COMPACT_ATOMS: atom_id res chain seq x y z
N LEU A 1 13.01 -11.16 -4.04
CA LEU A 1 12.58 -10.38 -5.22
C LEU A 1 12.75 -8.91 -4.95
N VAL A 2 11.96 -8.37 -4.02
CA VAL A 2 11.93 -6.96 -3.64
C VAL A 2 13.28 -6.42 -3.13
N GLN A 3 14.01 -7.15 -2.29
CA GLN A 3 15.24 -6.64 -1.64
C GLN A 3 16.40 -6.30 -2.59
N HIS A 4 16.51 -6.96 -3.75
CA HIS A 4 17.59 -6.68 -4.72
C HIS A 4 17.21 -5.61 -5.76
N ALA A 5 15.93 -5.25 -5.83
CA ALA A 5 15.38 -4.35 -6.84
C ALA A 5 15.11 -2.94 -6.31
N GLY A 6 14.98 -2.79 -4.99
CA GLY A 6 14.81 -1.50 -4.36
C GLY A 6 16.14 -0.92 -3.88
N GLU A 7 16.09 0.35 -3.53
CA GLU A 7 17.24 1.14 -3.13
C GLU A 7 16.92 1.96 -1.88
N HIS A 8 17.96 2.21 -1.08
CA HIS A 8 17.83 3.14 0.04
C HIS A 8 17.89 4.58 -0.46
N ARG A 9 16.99 5.43 0.06
CA ARG A 9 16.92 6.86 -0.24
C ARG A 9 16.47 7.63 0.99
N SER A 10 17.01 8.82 1.19
CA SER A 10 16.50 9.76 2.18
C SER A 10 15.15 10.36 1.72
N LEU A 11 14.19 10.48 2.63
CA LEU A 11 12.92 11.16 2.38
C LEU A 11 13.14 12.61 1.96
N ASN A 12 14.07 13.33 2.61
CA ASN A 12 14.43 14.68 2.20
C ASN A 12 14.95 14.72 0.76
N ALA A 13 15.84 13.81 0.39
CA ALA A 13 16.38 13.75 -0.95
C ALA A 13 15.27 13.52 -1.99
N LEU A 14 14.34 12.60 -1.72
CA LEU A 14 13.18 12.36 -2.59
C LEU A 14 12.28 13.59 -2.70
N ALA A 15 11.95 14.21 -1.57
CA ALA A 15 11.07 15.37 -1.52
C ALA A 15 11.67 16.58 -2.26
N LEU A 16 12.98 16.80 -2.13
CA LEU A 16 13.69 17.85 -2.87
C LEU A 16 13.79 17.54 -4.37
N GLN A 17 14.16 16.32 -4.75
CA GLN A 17 14.37 15.96 -6.15
C GLN A 17 13.06 15.89 -6.95
N HIS A 18 12.03 15.28 -6.37
CA HIS A 18 10.78 14.99 -7.07
C HIS A 18 9.62 15.91 -6.68
N GLY A 19 9.68 16.60 -5.54
CA GLY A 19 8.77 17.67 -5.17
C GLY A 19 9.29 19.02 -5.65
N LEU A 20 10.31 19.56 -4.97
CA LEU A 20 10.78 20.94 -5.18
C LEU A 20 11.34 21.20 -6.58
N HIS A 21 12.11 20.25 -7.11
CA HIS A 21 12.58 20.29 -8.50
C HIS A 21 11.67 19.50 -9.46
N GLY A 22 10.53 19.03 -8.96
CA GLY A 22 9.56 18.28 -9.74
C GLY A 22 8.62 19.15 -10.57
N ASN A 23 7.70 18.45 -11.23
CA ASN A 23 6.76 19.04 -12.19
C ASN A 23 5.46 19.55 -11.56
N ARG A 24 5.18 19.22 -10.29
CA ARG A 24 3.99 19.73 -9.59
C ARG A 24 4.12 21.24 -9.36
N ALA A 25 2.99 21.94 -9.42
CA ALA A 25 2.95 23.40 -9.24
C ALA A 25 3.25 23.80 -7.79
N ASP A 26 2.74 23.03 -6.83
CA ASP A 26 2.93 23.22 -5.39
C ASP A 26 4.32 22.80 -4.88
N LYS A 27 5.14 22.19 -5.73
CA LYS A 27 6.52 21.79 -5.39
C LYS A 27 6.63 20.77 -4.25
N LEU A 28 5.58 19.98 -4.00
CA LEU A 28 5.57 18.93 -2.99
C LEU A 28 5.69 17.54 -3.61
N TYR A 29 6.19 16.59 -2.83
CA TYR A 29 6.14 15.17 -3.19
C TYR A 29 4.97 14.48 -2.48
N TYR A 30 4.04 13.91 -3.25
CA TYR A 30 2.77 13.36 -2.76
C TYR A 30 2.94 11.88 -2.42
N ILE A 31 2.63 11.52 -1.18
CA ILE A 31 2.72 10.14 -0.68
C ILE A 31 1.37 9.72 -0.14
N GLY A 32 0.81 8.65 -0.70
CA GLY A 32 -0.37 8.01 -0.15
C GLY A 32 0.01 6.99 0.94
N VAL A 33 -0.75 6.93 2.02
CA VAL A 33 -0.48 6.08 3.19
C VAL A 33 -1.73 5.27 3.53
N ASP A 34 -1.58 3.94 3.63
CA ASP A 34 -2.61 3.09 4.21
C ASP A 34 -2.60 3.27 5.74
N VAL A 35 -3.67 3.87 6.27
CA VAL A 35 -3.77 4.16 7.71
C VAL A 35 -3.98 2.90 8.54
N SER A 36 -4.61 1.86 7.99
CA SER A 36 -4.86 0.60 8.69
C SER A 36 -3.53 -0.05 9.07
N ILE A 37 -2.56 -0.08 8.15
CA ILE A 37 -1.21 -0.62 8.42
C ILE A 37 -0.57 0.11 9.60
N TRP A 38 -0.66 1.44 9.64
CA TRP A 38 -0.09 2.24 10.72
C TRP A 38 -0.74 1.94 12.07
N MET A 39 -2.08 1.86 12.11
CA MET A 39 -2.83 1.55 13.33
C MET A 39 -2.48 0.17 13.88
N TYR A 40 -2.44 -0.85 13.02
CA TYR A 40 -2.06 -2.21 13.42
C TYR A 40 -0.60 -2.28 13.90
N GLN A 41 0.33 -1.58 13.25
CA GLN A 41 1.73 -1.54 13.68
C GLN A 41 1.89 -0.95 15.09
N VAL A 42 1.21 0.16 15.40
CA VAL A 42 1.31 0.77 16.73
C VAL A 42 0.61 -0.06 17.78
N GLN A 43 -0.57 -0.62 17.50
CA GLN A 43 -1.29 -1.52 18.40
C GLN A 43 -0.43 -2.75 18.77
N ASN A 44 0.19 -3.39 17.76
CA ASN A 44 1.07 -4.53 17.99
C ASN A 44 2.32 -4.15 18.81
N THR A 45 2.83 -2.92 18.66
CA THR A 45 3.98 -2.45 19.44
C THR A 45 3.68 -2.34 20.93
N PHE A 46 2.45 -1.95 21.30
CA PHE A 46 2.05 -1.77 22.70
C PHE A 46 1.22 -2.94 23.27
N SER A 47 1.03 -4.00 22.49
CA SER A 47 0.38 -5.24 22.94
C SER A 47 1.09 -5.92 24.14
N ILE A 48 2.38 -5.65 24.34
CA ILE A 48 3.18 -6.08 25.49
C ILE A 48 3.69 -4.83 26.21
N GLY A 49 3.39 -4.70 27.51
CA GLY A 49 3.90 -3.59 28.33
C GLY A 49 3.08 -2.29 28.30
N HIS A 50 1.83 -2.33 27.82
CA HIS A 50 0.94 -1.16 27.71
C HIS A 50 0.84 -0.33 28.99
N ALA A 51 0.80 -0.97 30.17
CA ALA A 51 0.70 -0.29 31.47
C ALA A 51 1.87 0.67 31.77
N GLN A 52 3.03 0.46 31.15
CA GLN A 52 4.23 1.30 31.34
C GLN A 52 4.40 2.35 30.23
N ALA A 53 3.59 2.32 29.17
CA ALA A 53 3.74 3.17 28.00
C ALA A 53 3.09 4.56 28.16
N GLY A 54 2.31 4.78 29.22
CA GLY A 54 1.55 6.02 29.45
C GLY A 54 0.18 6.01 28.77
N GLU A 55 -0.50 7.16 28.76
CA GLU A 55 -1.84 7.30 28.19
C GLU A 55 -1.82 7.39 26.66
N ASN A 56 -2.71 6.62 26.01
CA ASN A 56 -2.87 6.52 24.55
C ASN A 56 -1.52 6.43 23.77
N PRO A 57 -0.67 5.46 24.10
CA PRO A 57 0.69 5.37 23.55
C PRO A 57 0.70 5.15 22.02
N GLU A 58 -0.32 4.49 21.47
CA GLU A 58 -0.53 4.30 20.03
C GLU A 58 -0.71 5.65 19.34
N LEU A 59 -1.67 6.44 19.80
CA LEU A 59 -2.02 7.73 19.22
C LEU A 59 -0.87 8.73 19.40
N ARG A 60 -0.18 8.68 20.54
CA ARG A 60 1.02 9.49 20.78
C ARG A 60 2.15 9.14 19.82
N THR A 61 2.31 7.85 19.50
CA THR A 61 3.29 7.41 18.49
C THR A 61 2.93 7.95 17.11
N ILE A 62 1.65 7.90 16.73
CA ILE A 62 1.17 8.47 15.46
C ILE A 62 1.41 9.99 15.41
N PHE A 63 1.12 10.72 16.49
CA PHE A 63 1.41 12.16 16.59
C PHE A 63 2.88 12.47 16.29
N PHE A 64 3.81 11.75 16.92
CA PHE A 64 5.24 12.00 16.69
C PHE A 64 5.70 11.57 15.30
N ARG A 65 5.08 10.54 14.69
CA ARG A 65 5.33 10.19 13.28
C ARG A 65 4.87 11.31 12.34
N LEU A 66 3.66 11.84 12.54
CA LEU A 66 3.13 12.96 11.76
C LEU A 66 4.03 14.19 11.90
N SER A 67 4.42 14.52 13.14
CA SER A 67 5.34 15.62 13.43
C SER A 67 6.71 15.44 12.76
N ALA A 68 7.26 14.22 12.73
CA ALA A 68 8.52 13.95 12.05
C ALA A 68 8.40 14.14 10.52
N LEU A 69 7.32 13.64 9.91
CA LEU A 69 7.10 13.71 8.48
C LEU A 69 6.71 15.12 7.98
N ALA A 70 5.97 15.88 8.79
CA ALA A 70 5.51 17.22 8.43
C ALA A 70 6.63 18.26 8.27
N LYS A 71 7.86 17.93 8.66
CA LYS A 71 9.06 18.76 8.50
C LYS A 71 9.63 18.72 7.08
N HIS A 72 9.20 17.74 6.28
CA HIS A 72 9.66 17.54 4.92
C HIS A 72 8.71 18.23 3.91
N PRO A 73 9.19 18.64 2.73
CA PRO A 73 8.36 19.22 1.66
C PRO A 73 7.53 18.12 0.94
N ILE A 74 6.64 17.49 1.69
CA ILE A 74 5.81 16.38 1.24
C ILE A 74 4.34 16.64 1.55
N HIS A 75 3.47 16.02 0.76
CA HIS A 75 2.06 15.93 1.07
C HIS A 75 1.67 14.48 1.39
N LEU A 76 1.12 14.25 2.57
CA LEU A 76 0.59 12.94 2.95
C LEU A 76 -0.92 12.90 2.75
N ILE A 77 -1.37 11.82 2.11
CA ILE A 77 -2.79 11.49 1.96
C ILE A 77 -3.03 10.14 2.61
N PHE A 78 -3.74 10.14 3.72
CA PHE A 78 -4.11 8.94 4.46
C PHE A 78 -5.39 8.36 3.87
N VAL A 79 -5.33 7.08 3.49
CA VAL A 79 -6.46 6.35 2.92
C VAL A 79 -6.89 5.27 3.89
N ALA A 80 -8.16 5.29 4.28
CA ALA A 80 -8.81 4.23 5.05
C ALA A 80 -9.62 3.32 4.13
N ASP A 81 -9.82 2.07 4.55
CA ASP A 81 -10.71 1.18 3.81
C ASP A 81 -12.15 1.69 3.82
N GLY A 82 -12.83 1.44 2.71
CA GLY A 82 -14.24 1.69 2.51
C GLY A 82 -15.17 0.55 2.89
N PRO A 83 -16.49 0.79 2.73
CA PRO A 83 -17.52 -0.18 3.06
C PRO A 83 -17.54 -1.39 2.13
N SER A 84 -17.01 -1.29 0.90
CA SER A 84 -17.03 -2.37 -0.10
C SER A 84 -15.80 -3.28 -0.02
N ARG A 85 -15.00 -3.18 1.05
CA ARG A 85 -13.86 -4.07 1.26
C ARG A 85 -14.31 -5.54 1.40
N PRO A 86 -13.51 -6.53 0.97
CA PRO A 86 -13.85 -7.93 1.13
C PRO A 86 -14.10 -8.30 2.60
N SER A 87 -15.17 -9.08 2.84
CA SER A 87 -15.57 -9.51 4.17
C SER A 87 -14.74 -10.68 4.72
N VAL A 88 -13.91 -11.29 3.88
CA VAL A 88 -12.97 -12.36 4.24
C VAL A 88 -11.62 -12.09 3.60
N LYS A 89 -10.56 -12.14 4.40
CA LYS A 89 -9.16 -12.10 3.98
C LYS A 89 -8.35 -13.10 4.78
N ARG A 90 -7.39 -13.77 4.15
CA ARG A 90 -6.49 -14.75 4.78
C ARG A 90 -7.24 -15.88 5.49
N GLY A 91 -8.44 -16.24 5.02
CA GLY A 91 -9.32 -17.23 5.66
C GLY A 91 -10.03 -16.73 6.94
N HIS A 92 -9.91 -15.44 7.28
CA HIS A 92 -10.54 -14.82 8.44
C HIS A 92 -11.57 -13.78 8.02
N LYS A 93 -12.66 -13.67 8.79
CA LYS A 93 -13.63 -12.58 8.59
C LYS A 93 -12.98 -11.23 8.93
N VAL A 94 -13.09 -10.28 8.01
CA VAL A 94 -12.67 -8.91 8.22
C VAL A 94 -13.77 -8.18 9.01
N SER A 95 -13.38 -7.51 10.09
CA SER A 95 -14.32 -6.70 10.87
C SER A 95 -14.84 -5.54 10.01
N ALA A 96 -16.17 -5.41 9.92
CA ALA A 96 -16.79 -4.23 9.32
C ALA A 96 -16.64 -2.97 10.21
N ILE A 97 -16.44 -3.16 11.52
CA ILE A 97 -16.27 -2.06 12.48
C ILE A 97 -14.90 -1.42 12.24
N PRO A 98 -14.83 -0.09 12.03
CA PRO A 98 -13.57 0.63 11.92
C PRO A 98 -12.67 0.41 13.15
N HIS A 99 -11.36 0.51 12.96
CA HIS A 99 -10.43 0.42 14.08
C HIS A 99 -10.72 1.54 15.09
N TRP A 100 -10.65 1.26 16.39
CA TRP A 100 -11.03 2.22 17.44
C TRP A 100 -10.21 3.53 17.41
N LEU A 101 -8.98 3.49 16.88
CA LEU A 101 -8.14 4.68 16.66
C LEU A 101 -8.55 5.54 15.47
N THR A 102 -9.40 5.05 14.55
CA THR A 102 -9.63 5.68 13.23
C THR A 102 -10.03 7.15 13.37
N GLU A 103 -10.99 7.45 14.25
CA GLU A 103 -11.49 8.81 14.43
C GLU A 103 -10.41 9.74 14.98
N ALA A 104 -9.74 9.34 16.07
CA ALA A 104 -8.69 10.16 16.69
C ALA A 104 -7.49 10.38 15.75
N VAL A 105 -7.14 9.37 14.94
CA VAL A 105 -6.08 9.49 13.92
C VAL A 105 -6.53 10.42 12.80
N ARG A 106 -7.78 10.33 12.33
CA ARG A 106 -8.35 11.24 11.34
C ARG A 106 -8.30 12.69 11.81
N GLU A 107 -8.69 12.94 13.06
CA GLU A 107 -8.62 14.26 13.67
C GLU A 107 -7.18 14.80 13.73
N LEU A 108 -6.21 13.98 14.15
CA LEU A 108 -4.80 14.35 14.12
C LEU A 108 -4.30 14.65 12.71
N VAL A 109 -4.52 13.74 11.75
CA VAL A 109 -4.12 13.91 10.35
C VAL A 109 -4.63 15.24 9.80
N THR A 110 -5.91 15.53 10.03
CA THR A 110 -6.57 16.75 9.56
C THR A 110 -6.02 18.00 10.27
N ALA A 111 -5.77 17.94 11.58
CA ALA A 111 -5.19 19.05 12.33
C ALA A 111 -3.71 19.30 11.96
N PHE A 112 -2.99 18.27 11.52
CA PHE A 112 -1.70 18.39 10.84
C PHE A 112 -1.84 18.87 9.39
N GLY A 113 -3.02 19.27 8.91
CA GLY A 113 -3.23 19.78 7.55
C GLY A 113 -3.05 18.75 6.43
N PHE A 114 -2.87 17.47 6.75
CA PHE A 114 -2.81 16.39 5.76
C PHE A 114 -4.20 15.98 5.32
N ARG A 115 -4.28 15.17 4.25
CA ARG A 115 -5.58 14.71 3.70
C ARG A 115 -5.97 13.36 4.26
N TRP A 116 -7.27 13.21 4.45
CA TRP A 116 -7.92 11.95 4.75
C TRP A 116 -8.86 11.60 3.59
N LEU A 117 -8.81 10.35 3.15
CA LEU A 117 -9.70 9.79 2.14
C LEU A 117 -10.22 8.44 2.65
N GLU A 118 -11.50 8.17 2.42
CA GLU A 118 -12.07 6.83 2.61
C GLU A 118 -12.21 6.21 1.21
N ALA A 119 -11.59 5.05 0.99
CA ALA A 119 -11.68 4.33 -0.27
C ALA A 119 -13.10 3.83 -0.54
N ALA A 120 -13.40 3.38 -1.76
CA ALA A 120 -14.67 2.67 -2.01
C ALA A 120 -14.64 1.24 -1.45
N GLY A 121 -13.50 0.56 -1.62
CA GLY A 121 -13.21 -0.78 -1.16
C GLY A 121 -11.97 -0.82 -0.28
N GLU A 122 -10.85 -1.28 -0.81
CA GLU A 122 -9.61 -1.43 -0.06
C GLU A 122 -8.70 -0.21 -0.25
N ALA A 123 -8.12 0.28 0.85
CA ALA A 123 -7.23 1.44 0.83
C ALA A 123 -6.02 1.21 -0.09
N GLU A 124 -5.44 0.01 -0.07
CA GLU A 124 -4.27 -0.30 -0.89
C GLU A 124 -4.55 -0.27 -2.40
N ALA A 125 -5.68 -0.83 -2.84
CA ALA A 125 -6.09 -0.79 -4.24
C ALA A 125 -6.34 0.67 -4.69
N GLU A 126 -6.99 1.47 -3.84
CA GLU A 126 -7.23 2.90 -4.05
C GLU A 126 -5.92 3.68 -4.18
N LEU A 127 -4.97 3.46 -3.27
CA LEU A 127 -3.64 4.05 -3.31
C LEU A 127 -2.88 3.69 -4.59
N CYS A 128 -2.95 2.43 -5.02
CA CYS A 128 -2.33 2.00 -6.27
C CYS A 128 -2.96 2.72 -7.48
N ARG A 129 -4.28 2.88 -7.50
CA ARG A 129 -4.99 3.64 -8.54
C ARG A 129 -4.53 5.10 -8.57
N MET A 130 -4.49 5.76 -7.42
CA MET A 130 -4.02 7.14 -7.27
C MET A 130 -2.57 7.29 -7.78
N ASN A 131 -1.71 6.30 -7.51
CA ASN A 131 -0.33 6.32 -7.99
C ASN A 131 -0.22 6.09 -9.51
N GLN A 132 -1.07 5.22 -10.07
CA GLN A 132 -1.12 5.00 -11.51
C GLN A 132 -1.59 6.24 -12.28
N LEU A 133 -2.58 6.96 -11.74
CA LEU A 133 -3.10 8.20 -12.30
C LEU A 133 -2.19 9.42 -12.08
N GLY A 134 -1.16 9.29 -11.24
CA GLY A 134 -0.28 10.42 -10.89
C GLY A 134 -0.89 11.40 -9.90
N VAL A 135 -2.00 11.05 -9.24
CA VAL A 135 -2.56 11.82 -8.12
C VAL A 135 -1.55 11.86 -6.96
N ILE A 136 -0.88 10.73 -6.71
CA ILE A 136 0.25 10.61 -5.77
C ILE A 136 1.48 10.07 -6.47
N ASP A 137 2.67 10.43 -5.96
CA ASP A 137 3.94 10.06 -6.56
C ASP A 137 4.42 8.68 -6.06
N ALA A 138 4.06 8.30 -4.83
CA ALA A 138 4.32 6.97 -4.29
C ALA A 138 3.30 6.49 -3.25
N VAL A 139 3.23 5.18 -3.06
CA VAL A 139 2.47 4.51 -2.00
C VAL A 139 3.42 4.13 -0.88
N MET A 140 3.18 4.58 0.35
CA MET A 140 3.90 4.14 1.53
C MET A 140 3.19 2.94 2.16
N THR A 141 3.76 1.75 1.96
CA THR A 141 3.21 0.48 2.47
C THR A 141 4.31 -0.55 2.71
N GLU A 142 4.14 -1.37 3.73
CA GLU A 142 4.98 -2.57 3.95
C GLU A 142 4.42 -3.80 3.24
N ASP A 143 3.17 -3.74 2.79
CA ASP A 143 2.50 -4.84 2.11
C ASP A 143 3.05 -5.01 0.67
N SER A 144 3.07 -6.25 0.20
CA SER A 144 3.47 -6.59 -1.16
C SER A 144 2.31 -6.53 -2.15
N ASP A 145 1.07 -6.50 -1.66
CA ASP A 145 -0.13 -6.53 -2.50
C ASP A 145 -0.26 -5.28 -3.38
N ALA A 146 0.31 -4.14 -2.95
CA ALA A 146 0.48 -2.96 -3.80
C ALA A 146 1.18 -3.24 -5.14
N LEU A 147 2.09 -4.23 -5.21
CA LEU A 147 2.70 -4.63 -6.48
C LEU A 147 1.71 -5.35 -7.40
N ILE A 148 0.81 -6.15 -6.82
CA ILE A 148 -0.23 -6.89 -7.56
C ILE A 148 -1.28 -5.91 -8.09
N HIS A 149 -1.65 -4.91 -7.30
CA HIS A 149 -2.52 -3.80 -7.72
C HIS A 149 -1.83 -2.80 -8.67
N GLY A 150 -0.52 -2.96 -8.90
CA GLY A 150 0.21 -2.23 -9.94
C GLY A 150 0.70 -0.85 -9.51
N ALA A 151 1.05 -0.64 -8.24
CA ALA A 151 1.76 0.56 -7.79
C ALA A 151 3.04 0.76 -8.63
N LYS A 152 3.29 1.99 -9.08
CA LYS A 152 4.50 2.35 -9.84
C LYS A 152 5.69 2.56 -8.93
N VAL A 153 5.47 3.17 -7.76
CA VAL A 153 6.49 3.45 -6.75
C VAL A 153 5.96 3.10 -5.36
N ILE A 154 6.69 2.24 -4.65
CA ILE A 154 6.42 1.84 -3.27
C ILE A 154 7.54 2.37 -2.38
N LEU A 155 7.15 2.98 -1.27
CA LEU A 155 8.05 3.39 -0.19
C LEU A 155 7.78 2.52 1.03
N ARG A 156 8.83 1.87 1.52
CA ARG A 156 8.81 1.16 2.81
C ARG A 156 9.46 2.05 3.85
N SER A 157 8.74 2.25 4.93
CA SER A 157 9.11 3.22 5.95
C SER A 157 10.32 2.70 6.73
N PRO A 158 11.30 3.55 7.07
CA PRO A 158 12.19 3.20 8.16
C PRO A 158 11.36 2.93 9.39
N SER A 159 11.80 1.95 10.18
CA SER A 159 11.37 1.83 11.56
C SER A 159 11.52 3.19 12.25
N PHE A 160 10.40 3.84 12.59
CA PHE A 160 10.37 5.11 13.35
C PHE A 160 11.02 5.00 14.75
N LYS A 161 11.54 3.82 15.12
CA LYS A 161 12.33 3.59 16.32
C LYS A 161 13.69 4.30 16.29
N ASN A 162 14.27 4.52 15.10
CA ASN A 162 15.56 5.20 14.96
C ASN A 162 15.36 6.71 14.77
N ARG A 163 15.37 7.44 15.89
CA ARG A 163 15.28 8.92 15.88
C ARG A 163 16.37 9.50 14.95
N GLY A 164 15.95 10.21 13.90
CA GLY A 164 16.82 11.04 13.07
C GLY A 164 17.30 10.43 11.75
N LYS A 165 16.90 9.20 11.38
CA LYS A 165 17.16 8.66 10.04
C LYS A 165 15.90 8.75 9.18
N ASP A 166 15.98 9.47 8.07
CA ASP A 166 14.94 9.59 7.05
C ASP A 166 15.13 8.57 5.90
N ASP A 167 15.89 7.50 6.16
CA ASP A 167 16.21 6.43 5.20
C ASP A 167 14.98 5.56 4.90
N LEU A 168 14.46 5.65 3.68
CA LEU A 168 13.40 4.81 3.14
C LEU A 168 13.99 3.72 2.24
N PHE A 169 13.29 2.60 2.14
CA PHE A 169 13.52 1.65 1.05
C PHE A 169 12.51 1.92 -0.05
N MET A 170 13.00 2.37 -1.20
CA MET A 170 12.17 2.68 -2.37
C MET A 170 12.24 1.55 -3.37
N LEU A 171 11.07 1.14 -3.85
CA LEU A 171 10.93 0.16 -4.91
C LEU A 171 10.17 0.79 -6.07
N ARG A 172 10.74 0.67 -7.28
CA ARG A 172 10.05 1.07 -8.51
C ARG A 172 9.64 -0.20 -9.25
N CYS A 173 8.39 -0.29 -9.68
CA CYS A 173 7.88 -1.53 -10.27
C CYS A 173 8.73 -2.00 -11.47
N HIS A 174 9.22 -1.07 -12.29
CA HIS A 174 10.08 -1.38 -13.43
C HIS A 174 11.44 -1.99 -13.07
N THR A 175 11.93 -1.87 -11.83
CA THR A 175 13.24 -2.42 -11.42
C THR A 175 13.15 -3.83 -10.86
N LEU A 176 11.94 -4.39 -10.65
CA LEU A 176 11.76 -5.65 -9.94
C LEU A 176 12.41 -6.85 -10.60
N TRP A 177 12.60 -6.82 -11.92
CA TRP A 177 13.17 -7.92 -12.68
C TRP A 177 13.89 -7.40 -13.90
N ARG A 178 14.99 -8.06 -14.31
CA ARG A 178 15.81 -7.70 -15.48
C ARG A 178 15.01 -7.45 -16.78
N ASP A 179 13.77 -7.94 -16.85
CA ASP A 179 12.85 -7.82 -17.99
C ASP A 179 11.47 -7.18 -17.64
N GLY A 180 11.25 -6.70 -16.41
CA GLY A 180 10.01 -6.02 -15.97
C GLY A 180 8.76 -6.92 -15.91
N LEU A 181 8.45 -7.50 -14.75
CA LEU A 181 7.16 -8.23 -14.59
C LEU A 181 5.99 -7.28 -14.79
N SER A 182 5.00 -7.71 -15.57
CA SER A 182 3.76 -6.98 -15.74
C SER A 182 2.82 -7.17 -14.54
N GLN A 183 1.80 -6.33 -14.44
CA GLN A 183 0.71 -6.52 -13.46
C GLN A 183 0.06 -7.91 -13.63
N GLY A 184 -0.14 -8.36 -14.87
CA GLY A 184 -0.69 -9.70 -15.14
C GLY A 184 0.20 -10.82 -14.63
N ASP A 185 1.51 -10.65 -14.65
CA ASP A 185 2.45 -11.62 -14.09
C ASP A 185 2.42 -11.63 -12.56
N MET A 186 2.27 -10.47 -11.92
CA MET A 186 2.10 -10.39 -10.47
C MET A 186 0.77 -11.01 -10.01
N ILE A 187 -0.32 -10.81 -10.76
CA ILE A 187 -1.62 -11.46 -10.50
C ILE A 187 -1.50 -12.97 -10.66
N LEU A 188 -0.85 -13.46 -11.73
CA LEU A 188 -0.64 -14.90 -11.90
C LEU A 188 0.25 -15.47 -10.79
N LEU A 189 1.27 -14.73 -10.34
CA LEU A 189 2.09 -15.15 -9.21
C LEU A 189 1.26 -15.34 -7.94
N ALA A 190 0.36 -14.39 -7.65
CA ALA A 190 -0.57 -14.43 -6.52
C ALA A 190 -1.55 -15.62 -6.61
N LEU A 191 -2.08 -15.91 -7.80
CA LEU A 191 -2.96 -17.07 -8.03
C LEU A 191 -2.23 -18.41 -7.88
N LEU A 192 -0.93 -18.45 -8.22
CA LEU A 192 -0.14 -19.68 -8.14
C LEU A 192 0.37 -19.95 -6.72
N VAL A 193 0.92 -18.94 -6.05
CA VAL A 193 1.62 -19.10 -4.76
C VAL A 193 0.70 -18.85 -3.57
N GLY A 194 -0.36 -18.07 -3.76
CA GLY A 194 -1.26 -17.62 -2.72
C GLY A 194 -1.20 -16.10 -2.51
N SER A 195 -2.27 -15.57 -1.92
CA SER A 195 -2.51 -14.15 -1.64
C SER A 195 -3.45 -13.96 -0.46
N ASP A 196 -3.77 -12.71 -0.14
CA ASP A 196 -4.76 -12.38 0.89
C ASP A 196 -6.17 -12.88 0.56
N TYR A 197 -6.53 -13.00 -0.71
CA TYR A 197 -7.86 -13.48 -1.13
C TYR A 197 -7.93 -15.01 -1.25
N ASP A 198 -6.80 -15.64 -1.57
CA ASP A 198 -6.65 -17.10 -1.64
C ASP A 198 -5.27 -17.50 -1.08
N PRO A 199 -5.18 -17.83 0.22
CA PRO A 199 -3.90 -18.13 0.87
C PRO A 199 -3.22 -19.41 0.38
N ILE A 200 -3.98 -20.31 -0.25
CA ILE A 200 -3.48 -21.60 -0.72
C ILE A 200 -2.89 -21.45 -2.12
N GLY A 201 -3.53 -20.66 -2.97
CA GLY A 201 -3.20 -20.57 -4.39
C GLY A 201 -3.29 -21.95 -5.06
N LEU A 202 -2.40 -22.23 -6.00
CA LEU A 202 -2.32 -23.55 -6.63
C LEU A 202 -1.53 -24.51 -5.72
N PRO A 203 -2.16 -25.57 -5.16
CA PRO A 203 -1.51 -26.40 -4.15
C PRO A 203 -0.18 -26.99 -4.63
N ARG A 204 0.88 -26.84 -3.82
CA ARG A 204 2.27 -27.29 -4.09
C ARG A 204 3.00 -26.48 -5.18
N CYS A 205 2.45 -25.37 -5.67
CA CYS A 205 3.19 -24.44 -6.53
C CYS A 205 4.09 -23.53 -5.68
N GLY A 206 5.39 -23.79 -5.69
CA GLY A 206 6.36 -22.92 -5.02
C GLY A 206 6.78 -21.72 -5.86
N MET A 207 7.29 -20.67 -5.19
CA MET A 207 7.79 -19.44 -5.81
C MET A 207 8.71 -19.67 -7.03
N ARG A 208 9.66 -20.61 -6.94
CA ARG A 208 10.59 -20.91 -8.05
C ARG A 208 9.86 -21.42 -9.30
N THR A 209 8.89 -22.32 -9.12
CA THR A 209 8.08 -22.85 -10.23
C THR A 209 7.21 -21.75 -10.81
N ALA A 210 6.52 -20.98 -9.96
CA ALA A 210 5.66 -19.89 -10.40
C ALA A 210 6.43 -18.87 -11.25
N LEU A 211 7.62 -18.43 -10.81
CA LEU A 211 8.48 -17.52 -11.58
C LEU A 211 8.91 -18.08 -12.94
N GLY A 212 9.16 -19.39 -13.03
CA GLY A 212 9.40 -20.07 -14.30
C GLY A 212 8.19 -20.04 -15.23
N VAL A 213 6.98 -20.22 -14.67
CA VAL A 213 5.71 -20.16 -15.40
C VAL A 213 5.45 -18.76 -15.97
N LEU A 214 5.75 -17.69 -15.22
CA LEU A 214 5.53 -16.29 -15.69
C LEU A 214 6.26 -16.02 -17.01
N LYS A 215 7.47 -16.57 -17.19
CA LYS A 215 8.29 -16.39 -18.40
C LYS A 215 7.66 -16.95 -19.68
N TYR A 216 6.60 -17.75 -19.58
CA TYR A 216 5.83 -18.21 -20.73
C TYR A 216 4.75 -17.21 -21.19
N GLY A 217 4.64 -16.04 -20.55
CA GLY A 217 3.68 -15.00 -20.91
C GLY A 217 2.23 -15.32 -20.52
N LEU A 218 2.05 -16.29 -19.62
CA LEU A 218 0.72 -16.72 -19.18
C LEU A 218 0.02 -15.64 -18.36
N GLY A 219 0.75 -14.87 -17.55
CA GLY A 219 0.18 -13.79 -16.72
C GLY A 219 -0.35 -12.64 -17.57
N ILE A 220 0.45 -12.17 -18.52
CA ILE A 220 0.05 -11.17 -19.54
C ILE A 220 -1.21 -11.64 -20.28
N SER A 221 -1.22 -12.87 -20.79
CA SER A 221 -2.38 -13.38 -21.55
C SER A 221 -3.64 -13.52 -20.68
N LEU A 222 -3.49 -13.96 -19.42
CA LEU A 222 -4.60 -14.08 -18.48
C LEU A 222 -5.24 -12.72 -18.21
N TYR A 223 -4.42 -11.73 -17.86
CA TYR A 223 -4.87 -10.38 -17.56
C TYR A 223 -5.55 -9.72 -18.77
N ALA A 224 -4.95 -9.83 -19.96
CA ALA A 224 -5.54 -9.29 -21.18
C ALA A 224 -6.86 -10.00 -21.54
N GLY A 225 -6.90 -11.33 -21.50
CA GLY A 225 -8.09 -12.11 -21.80
C GLY A 225 -9.25 -11.79 -20.85
N TYR A 226 -8.97 -11.72 -19.55
CA TYR A 226 -9.98 -11.40 -18.53
C TYR A 226 -10.55 -9.98 -18.64
N ARG A 227 -9.82 -9.06 -19.27
CA ARG A 227 -10.28 -7.70 -19.57
C ARG A 227 -10.97 -7.53 -20.92
N THR A 228 -10.81 -8.51 -21.81
CA THR A 228 -11.30 -8.42 -23.19
C THR A 228 -12.60 -9.19 -23.38
N TYR A 229 -12.71 -10.39 -22.82
CA TYR A 229 -13.86 -11.26 -23.04
C TYR A 229 -14.99 -10.99 -22.04
N ASP A 230 -16.22 -11.00 -22.54
CA ASP A 230 -17.42 -10.91 -21.69
C ASP A 230 -17.54 -12.13 -20.76
N ARG A 231 -18.19 -11.94 -19.60
CA ARG A 231 -18.29 -12.95 -18.51
C ARG A 231 -19.06 -14.24 -18.84
N GLY A 232 -19.39 -14.46 -20.11
CA GLY A 232 -20.12 -15.61 -20.64
C GLY A 232 -19.21 -16.71 -21.23
N TYR A 233 -19.66 -17.29 -22.34
CA TYR A 233 -19.03 -18.44 -22.99
C TYR A 233 -17.60 -18.15 -23.49
N GLU A 234 -17.36 -16.98 -24.07
CA GLU A 234 -16.05 -16.64 -24.63
C GLU A 234 -14.94 -16.64 -23.58
N LEU A 235 -15.22 -16.15 -22.38
CA LEU A 235 -14.28 -16.17 -21.28
C LEU A 235 -14.00 -17.61 -20.78
N GLU A 236 -15.02 -18.47 -20.74
CA GLU A 236 -14.83 -19.88 -20.38
C GLU A 236 -14.01 -20.65 -21.42
N ASP A 237 -14.26 -20.42 -22.71
CA ASP A 237 -13.45 -20.99 -23.78
C ASP A 237 -12.00 -20.48 -23.72
N PHE A 238 -11.80 -19.18 -23.47
CA PHE A 238 -10.47 -18.63 -23.22
C PHE A 238 -9.78 -19.30 -22.02
N PHE A 239 -10.46 -19.44 -20.88
CA PHE A 239 -9.92 -20.10 -19.69
C PHE A 239 -9.57 -21.57 -19.95
N SER A 240 -10.40 -22.30 -20.70
CA SER A 240 -10.11 -23.68 -21.09
C SER A 240 -8.80 -23.78 -21.88
N ARG A 241 -8.64 -22.94 -22.92
CA ARG A 241 -7.41 -22.89 -23.73
C ARG A 241 -6.20 -22.45 -22.91
N TRP A 242 -6.37 -21.43 -22.07
CA TRP A 242 -5.32 -20.91 -21.20
C TRP A 242 -4.86 -21.95 -20.16
N ARG A 243 -5.79 -22.66 -19.53
CA ARG A 243 -5.50 -23.77 -18.59
C ARG A 243 -4.77 -24.91 -19.29
N SER A 244 -5.18 -25.28 -20.51
CA SER A 244 -4.46 -26.29 -21.30
C SER A 244 -3.00 -25.89 -21.45
N ARG A 245 -2.74 -24.65 -21.87
CA ARG A 245 -1.38 -24.14 -22.02
C ARG A 245 -0.59 -24.12 -20.71
N LEU A 246 -1.21 -23.75 -19.58
CA LEU A 246 -0.58 -23.84 -18.27
C LEU A 246 -0.20 -25.28 -17.90
N ARG A 247 -1.12 -26.23 -18.09
CA ARG A 247 -0.87 -27.66 -17.85
C ARG A 247 0.27 -28.19 -18.73
N ASP A 248 0.31 -27.80 -20.00
CA ASP A 248 1.36 -28.22 -20.94
C ASP A 248 2.72 -27.68 -20.53
N VAL A 249 2.80 -26.39 -20.18
CA VAL A 249 4.01 -25.75 -19.65
C VAL A 249 4.51 -26.46 -18.39
N LEU A 250 3.61 -26.80 -17.46
CA LEU A 250 3.96 -27.50 -16.24
C LEU A 250 4.44 -28.94 -16.49
N ARG A 251 3.88 -29.65 -17.48
CA ARG A 251 4.24 -31.03 -17.81
C ARG A 251 5.53 -31.17 -18.62
N SER A 252 5.80 -30.22 -19.51
CA SER A 252 6.87 -30.35 -20.52
C SER A 252 8.01 -29.35 -20.36
N ASP A 253 7.80 -28.23 -19.66
CA ASP A 253 8.76 -27.12 -19.51
C ASP A 253 9.56 -26.86 -20.81
N PRO A 254 8.89 -26.52 -21.93
CA PRO A 254 9.46 -26.66 -23.27
C PRO A 254 10.67 -25.73 -23.53
N ARG A 255 10.83 -24.68 -22.74
CA ARG A 255 11.97 -23.76 -22.79
C ARG A 255 12.91 -23.87 -21.58
N GLY A 256 12.67 -24.82 -20.68
CA GLY A 256 13.49 -25.02 -19.49
C GLY A 256 13.40 -23.88 -18.46
N PHE A 257 12.38 -23.02 -18.54
CA PHE A 257 12.26 -21.86 -17.65
C PHE A 257 11.90 -22.24 -16.22
N ILE A 258 11.21 -23.36 -16.02
CA ILE A 258 10.86 -23.88 -14.69
C ILE A 258 12.04 -24.68 -14.11
N GLY A 259 12.79 -25.37 -14.96
CA GLY A 259 13.96 -26.18 -14.63
C GLY A 259 13.60 -27.59 -14.11
N ARG A 260 12.32 -27.97 -14.11
CA ARG A 260 11.84 -29.32 -13.81
C ARG A 260 10.41 -29.51 -14.34
N LEU A 261 10.04 -30.77 -14.60
CA LEU A 261 8.68 -31.15 -14.95
C LEU A 261 7.82 -31.27 -13.68
N ASN A 262 6.56 -30.84 -13.74
CA ASN A 262 5.63 -30.84 -12.61
C ASN A 262 4.26 -31.44 -13.02
N PRO A 263 4.18 -32.71 -13.45
CA PRO A 263 2.94 -33.32 -13.91
C PRO A 263 1.84 -33.31 -12.84
N SER A 264 2.17 -33.66 -11.59
CA SER A 264 1.20 -33.62 -10.48
C SER A 264 0.68 -32.22 -10.15
N LEU A 265 1.44 -31.17 -10.49
CA LEU A 265 1.00 -29.78 -10.34
C LEU A 265 0.08 -29.39 -11.50
N ALA A 266 0.39 -29.85 -12.72
CA ALA A 266 -0.51 -29.69 -13.86
C ALA A 266 -1.86 -30.36 -13.60
N ASP A 267 -1.87 -31.54 -12.97
CA ASP A 267 -3.11 -32.26 -12.64
C ASP A 267 -3.94 -31.55 -11.56
N SER A 268 -3.30 -30.72 -10.70
CA SER A 268 -4.04 -29.88 -9.74
C SER A 268 -4.64 -28.62 -10.33
N VAL A 269 -4.34 -28.27 -11.59
CA VAL A 269 -5.02 -27.16 -12.29
C VAL A 269 -6.42 -27.63 -12.65
N SER A 270 -7.39 -27.42 -11.76
CA SER A 270 -8.79 -27.78 -11.93
C SER A 270 -9.49 -26.92 -12.99
N ASP A 271 -10.72 -27.29 -13.35
CA ASP A 271 -11.54 -26.49 -14.26
C ASP A 271 -12.07 -25.19 -13.62
N SER A 272 -12.04 -25.11 -12.29
CA SER A 272 -12.37 -23.90 -11.53
C SER A 272 -11.22 -22.90 -11.39
N PHE A 273 -10.01 -23.26 -11.85
CA PHE A 273 -8.86 -22.35 -11.86
C PHE A 273 -8.84 -21.50 -13.15
N PRO A 274 -8.46 -20.21 -13.10
CA PRO A 274 -8.28 -19.41 -11.88
C PRO A 274 -9.62 -19.04 -11.23
N PRO A 275 -9.67 -18.92 -9.89
CA PRO A 275 -10.88 -18.52 -9.19
C PRO A 275 -11.30 -17.09 -9.60
N ARG A 276 -12.46 -16.99 -10.27
CA ARG A 276 -12.99 -15.71 -10.81
C ARG A 276 -13.11 -14.62 -9.75
N HIS A 277 -13.57 -14.96 -8.54
CA HIS A 277 -13.73 -13.98 -7.46
C HIS A 277 -12.39 -13.37 -6.99
N VAL A 278 -11.30 -14.13 -7.01
CA VAL A 278 -9.95 -13.62 -6.69
C VAL A 278 -9.45 -12.71 -7.81
N LEU A 279 -9.70 -13.10 -9.06
CA LEU A 279 -9.38 -12.24 -10.22
C LEU A 279 -10.15 -10.92 -10.16
N ASP A 280 -11.43 -10.95 -9.78
CA ASP A 280 -12.23 -9.74 -9.60
C ASP A 280 -11.59 -8.79 -8.57
N CYS A 281 -11.12 -9.29 -7.42
CA CYS A 281 -10.45 -8.48 -6.42
C CYS A 281 -9.20 -7.75 -6.95
N PHE A 282 -8.41 -8.39 -7.82
CA PHE A 282 -7.19 -7.79 -8.36
C PHE A 282 -7.42 -6.93 -9.61
N VAL A 283 -8.28 -7.37 -10.53
CA VAL A 283 -8.46 -6.74 -11.85
C VAL A 283 -9.53 -5.66 -11.82
N TYR A 284 -10.57 -5.85 -11.00
CA TYR A 284 -11.71 -4.94 -10.87
C TYR A 284 -11.99 -4.60 -9.39
N PRO A 285 -11.01 -4.07 -8.64
CA PRO A 285 -11.25 -3.64 -7.28
C PRO A 285 -12.32 -2.52 -7.24
N HIS A 286 -13.05 -2.44 -6.13
CA HIS A 286 -13.95 -1.32 -5.87
C HIS A 286 -13.14 -0.06 -5.56
N LEU A 287 -13.14 0.89 -6.49
CA LEU A 287 -12.39 2.14 -6.44
C LEU A 287 -13.33 3.34 -6.51
N LEU A 288 -12.90 4.47 -5.98
CA LEU A 288 -13.60 5.74 -6.16
C LEU A 288 -13.55 6.22 -7.63
N PRO A 289 -14.55 7.00 -8.08
CA PRO A 289 -14.46 7.73 -9.34
C PRO A 289 -13.30 8.73 -9.33
N GLU A 290 -12.64 8.95 -10.47
CA GLU A 290 -11.46 9.82 -10.58
C GLU A 290 -11.70 11.27 -10.10
N ASP A 291 -12.91 11.79 -10.30
CA ASP A 291 -13.29 13.14 -9.84
C ASP A 291 -13.21 13.29 -8.32
N SER A 292 -13.26 12.19 -7.57
CA SER A 292 -13.10 12.18 -6.11
C SER A 292 -11.71 12.67 -5.68
N TYR A 293 -10.71 12.51 -6.54
CA TYR A 293 -9.33 12.94 -6.26
C TYR A 293 -9.10 14.42 -6.50
N VAL A 294 -9.99 15.11 -7.23
CA VAL A 294 -9.86 16.55 -7.51
C VAL A 294 -9.92 17.40 -6.24
N ALA A 295 -10.60 16.89 -5.21
CA ALA A 295 -10.66 17.52 -3.89
C ALA A 295 -9.34 17.46 -3.10
N ILE A 296 -8.35 16.69 -3.56
CA ILE A 296 -7.03 16.59 -2.93
C ILE A 296 -6.22 17.85 -3.27
N HIS A 297 -6.17 18.76 -2.30
CA HIS A 297 -5.38 19.98 -2.37
C HIS A 297 -4.16 19.87 -1.44
N PRO A 298 -3.10 20.67 -1.70
CA PRO A 298 -1.90 20.72 -0.87
C PRO A 298 -2.22 20.86 0.64
N PRO A 299 -1.30 20.44 1.53
CA PRO A 299 -1.54 20.54 2.95
C PRO A 299 -1.56 22.02 3.37
N GLY A 300 -2.52 22.41 4.22
CA GLY A 300 -2.52 23.76 4.78
C GLY A 300 -1.52 23.93 5.93
N LEU A 301 -1.54 25.06 6.62
CA LEU A 301 -0.81 25.24 7.89
C LEU A 301 -1.30 24.26 8.97
N LEU A 302 -0.50 24.05 10.02
CA LEU A 302 -0.94 23.23 11.15
C LEU A 302 -2.01 23.99 11.93
N ASP A 303 -3.10 23.31 12.29
CA ASP A 303 -4.09 23.84 13.23
C ASP A 303 -3.55 23.66 14.66
N ILE A 304 -2.65 24.55 15.06
CA ILE A 304 -2.00 24.51 16.38
C ILE A 304 -3.02 24.50 17.53
N PRO A 305 -4.08 25.35 17.53
CA PRO A 305 -5.12 25.26 18.55
C PRO A 305 -5.80 23.89 18.62
N ARG A 306 -6.18 23.31 17.48
CA ARG A 306 -6.80 21.98 17.46
C ARG A 306 -5.82 20.89 17.92
N LEU A 307 -4.57 20.94 17.49
CA LEU A 307 -3.52 20.00 17.93
C LEU A 307 -3.30 20.10 19.45
N ALA A 308 -3.24 21.30 20.01
CA ALA A 308 -3.14 21.49 21.46
C ALA A 308 -4.33 20.86 22.18
N LYS A 309 -5.55 21.08 21.66
CA LYS A 309 -6.76 20.50 22.26
C LYS A 309 -6.78 18.97 22.18
N LEU A 310 -6.37 18.40 21.05
CA LEU A 310 -6.25 16.95 20.89
C LEU A 310 -5.20 16.37 21.84
N CYS A 311 -4.07 17.06 22.03
CA CYS A 311 -3.07 16.66 22.99
C CYS A 311 -3.60 16.69 24.43
N GLU A 312 -4.39 17.70 24.84
CA GLU A 312 -5.02 17.72 26.16
C GLU A 312 -6.03 16.59 26.36
N ILE A 313 -6.81 16.25 25.33
CA ILE A 313 -7.85 15.20 25.39
C ILE A 313 -7.21 13.82 25.47
N HIS A 314 -6.17 13.59 24.66
CA HIS A 314 -5.65 12.24 24.47
C HIS A 314 -4.34 11.97 25.21
N PHE A 315 -3.59 12.99 25.61
CA PHE A 315 -2.26 12.81 26.21
C PHE A 315 -2.14 13.57 27.54
N SER A 316 -1.86 12.83 28.61
CA SER A 316 -1.37 13.42 29.86
C SER A 316 0.09 13.93 29.75
N TRP A 317 0.33 15.02 29.02
CA TRP A 317 1.66 15.67 28.92
C TRP A 317 2.03 16.57 30.10
N GLY A 318 1.45 16.28 31.27
CA GLY A 318 1.69 17.02 32.51
C GLY A 318 1.05 18.41 32.49
N ASN A 319 1.76 19.44 32.93
CA ASN A 319 1.20 20.79 33.09
C ASN A 319 1.22 21.61 31.77
N PRO A 320 0.48 22.74 31.67
CA PRO A 320 0.43 23.54 30.45
C PRO A 320 1.79 23.99 29.92
N ALA A 321 2.78 24.22 30.79
CA ALA A 321 4.13 24.60 30.35
C ALA A 321 4.86 23.43 29.66
N GLN A 322 4.66 22.19 30.11
CA GLN A 322 5.22 20.99 29.49
C GLN A 322 4.54 20.67 28.16
N LEU A 323 3.22 20.85 28.06
CA LEU A 323 2.48 20.78 26.80
C LEU A 323 3.03 21.79 25.79
N LEU A 324 3.15 23.06 26.17
CA LEU A 324 3.69 24.11 25.31
C LEU A 324 5.12 23.80 24.85
N THR A 325 5.98 23.31 25.75
CA THR A 325 7.35 22.92 25.41
C THR A 325 7.35 21.77 24.39
N THR A 326 6.48 20.79 24.57
CA THR A 326 6.37 19.62 23.68
C THR A 326 5.86 20.03 22.30
N LEU A 327 4.80 20.84 22.24
CA LEU A 327 4.25 21.36 20.99
C LEU A 327 5.29 22.21 20.25
N ARG A 328 5.97 23.13 20.94
CA ARG A 328 7.02 23.96 20.34
C ARG A 328 8.15 23.12 19.78
N THR A 329 8.62 22.12 20.51
CA THR A 329 9.74 21.27 20.06
C THR A 329 9.34 20.37 18.89
N SER A 330 8.11 19.87 18.89
CA SER A 330 7.65 18.86 17.94
C SER A 330 7.08 19.49 16.66
N LEU A 331 6.31 20.57 16.77
CA LEU A 331 5.56 21.16 15.66
C LEU A 331 6.27 22.32 15.00
N TRP A 332 7.08 23.10 15.73
CA TRP A 332 7.73 24.30 15.17
C TRP A 332 8.54 24.04 13.90
N PRO A 333 9.37 22.98 13.80
CA PRO A 333 10.10 22.74 12.56
C PRO A 333 9.18 22.43 11.36
N ALA A 334 8.03 21.81 11.60
CA ALA A 334 7.05 21.55 10.56
C ALA A 334 6.36 22.85 10.12
N GLU A 335 5.92 23.67 11.08
CA GLU A 335 5.27 24.95 10.81
C GLU A 335 6.17 25.89 10.00
N VAL A 336 7.45 26.01 10.39
CA VAL A 336 8.43 26.81 9.64
C VAL A 336 8.61 26.28 8.22
N ALA A 337 8.70 24.96 8.05
CA ALA A 337 8.80 24.36 6.71
C ALA A 337 7.58 24.70 5.85
N ARG A 338 6.36 24.69 6.42
CA ARG A 338 5.15 25.04 5.69
C ARG A 338 5.09 26.50 5.27
N LEU A 339 5.44 27.40 6.18
CA LEU A 339 5.51 28.83 5.92
C LEU A 339 6.52 29.16 4.80
N LEU A 340 7.69 28.49 4.80
CA LEU A 340 8.71 28.68 3.76
C LEU A 340 8.28 28.18 2.38
N LEU A 341 7.39 27.19 2.32
CA LEU A 341 6.83 26.64 1.09
C LEU A 341 5.59 27.41 0.60
N ASN A 342 5.18 28.48 1.31
CA ASN A 342 3.97 29.25 1.05
C ASN A 342 2.69 28.37 1.00
N MET A 343 2.58 27.42 1.92
CA MET A 343 1.42 26.53 2.06
C MET A 343 0.31 27.10 2.95
#